data_AF-A0A953SGK1-F1
#
_entry.id   AF-A0A953SGK1-F1
#
_cell.length_a   1.000
_cell.length_b   1.000
_cell.length_c   1.000
_cell.angle_alpha   90.00
_cell.angle_beta   90.00
_cell.angle_gamma   90.00
#
_symmetry.space_group_name_H-M   'P 1'
#
loop_
_entity.id
_entity.type
_entity.pdbx_description
1 polymer ?
#
loop_
_entity_poly.entity_id
_entity_poly.type
_entity_poly.pdbx_seq_one_letter_code
_entity_poly.pdbx_strand_id
1 'polypeptide(L)'
;MTVDDFAAVLLSRDLDLVQDGNYENKLGQIGYRAIYRNSGCYYWYSVSGTDTRVAPDEVATAITTSGRIIQREYPYLNSRGKQGFEATVRSGDHSFMLNSAPDPPRI
;
A
#
# COMPACT_ATOMS: atom_id res chain seq x y z
N MET A 1 -1.76 -13.65 -2.19
CA MET A 1 -1.30 -12.30 -2.56
C MET A 1 0.10 -12.15 -2.02
N THR A 2 1.03 -11.81 -2.90
CA THR A 2 2.39 -11.37 -2.62
C THR A 2 2.52 -9.87 -2.90
N VAL A 3 3.69 -9.28 -2.60
CA VAL A 3 4.04 -7.92 -3.01
C VAL A 3 3.95 -7.75 -4.53
N ASP A 4 4.35 -8.77 -5.30
CA ASP A 4 4.30 -8.72 -6.76
C ASP A 4 2.85 -8.78 -7.28
N ASP A 5 1.98 -9.61 -6.64
CA ASP A 5 0.54 -9.60 -6.93
C ASP A 5 -0.08 -8.22 -6.62
N PHE A 6 0.33 -7.61 -5.51
CA PHE A 6 -0.14 -6.28 -5.12
C PHE A 6 0.27 -5.23 -6.14
N ALA A 7 1.52 -5.26 -6.61
CA ALA A 7 2.02 -4.38 -7.65
C ALA A 7 1.24 -4.55 -8.97
N ALA A 8 0.90 -5.78 -9.35
CA ALA A 8 0.07 -6.04 -10.51
C ALA A 8 -1.33 -5.41 -10.39
N VAL A 9 -1.93 -5.41 -9.19
CA VAL A 9 -3.21 -4.71 -8.95
C VAL A 9 -3.07 -3.19 -9.09
N LEU A 10 -1.98 -2.61 -8.58
CA LEU A 10 -1.72 -1.16 -8.70
C LEU A 10 -1.57 -0.70 -10.17
N LEU A 11 -1.23 -1.61 -11.07
CA LEU A 11 -1.12 -1.36 -12.50
C LEU A 11 -2.42 -1.68 -13.27
N SER A 12 -3.48 -2.11 -12.58
CA SER A 12 -4.76 -2.44 -13.20
C SER A 12 -5.47 -1.20 -13.74
N ARG A 13 -6.12 -1.33 -14.90
CA ARG A 13 -6.95 -0.27 -15.49
C ARG A 13 -8.25 -0.01 -14.73
N ASP A 14 -8.69 -0.99 -13.95
CA ASP A 14 -9.92 -0.92 -13.15
C ASP A 14 -9.62 -0.48 -11.71
N LEU A 15 -8.49 0.19 -11.48
CA LEU A 15 -8.09 0.69 -10.17
C LEU A 15 -8.73 2.05 -9.91
N ASP A 16 -9.73 2.07 -9.03
CA ASP A 16 -10.46 3.29 -8.69
C ASP A 16 -9.89 3.92 -7.43
N LEU A 17 -9.49 5.20 -7.50
CA LEU A 17 -9.09 5.95 -6.31
C LEU A 17 -10.31 6.21 -5.41
N VAL A 18 -10.21 5.79 -4.15
CA VAL A 18 -11.24 6.04 -3.13
C VAL A 18 -10.88 7.28 -2.32
N GLN A 19 -9.62 7.36 -1.86
CA GLN A 19 -9.13 8.44 -1.02
C GLN A 19 -7.60 8.49 -1.05
N ASP A 20 -7.02 9.68 -0.99
CA ASP A 20 -5.60 9.88 -0.72
C ASP A 20 -5.37 11.05 0.24
N GLY A 21 -4.12 11.24 0.64
CA GLY A 21 -3.69 12.39 1.40
C GLY A 21 -2.40 12.16 2.16
N ASN A 22 -1.90 13.25 2.75
CA ASN A 22 -0.72 13.20 3.61
C ASN A 22 -1.11 12.78 5.03
N TYR A 23 -0.18 12.15 5.73
CA TYR A 23 -0.27 11.84 7.15
C TYR A 23 1.01 12.24 7.86
N GLU A 24 0.90 12.55 9.15
CA GLU A 24 2.05 12.76 10.01
C GLU A 24 2.16 11.55 10.96
N ASN A 25 3.32 10.93 11.04
CA ASN A 25 3.54 9.82 11.95
C ASN A 25 3.88 10.31 13.37
N LYS A 26 4.01 9.38 14.33
CA LYS A 26 4.31 9.70 15.75
C LYS A 26 5.66 10.41 15.96
N LEU A 27 6.53 10.42 14.95
CA LEU A 27 7.84 11.06 14.98
C LEU A 27 7.83 12.43 14.28
N GLY A 28 6.65 12.95 13.89
CA GLY A 28 6.52 14.21 13.16
C GLY A 28 6.93 14.12 11.68
N GLN A 29 7.13 12.91 11.14
CA GLN A 29 7.51 12.74 9.74
C GLN A 29 6.25 12.66 8.87
N ILE A 30 6.26 13.43 7.78
CA ILE A 30 5.20 13.41 6.79
C ILE A 30 5.36 12.18 5.89
N GLY A 31 4.25 11.54 5.58
CA GLY A 31 4.13 10.52 4.54
C GLY A 31 2.89 10.73 3.70
N TYR A 32 2.78 9.97 2.62
CA TYR A 32 1.62 9.95 1.75
C TYR A 32 0.89 8.61 1.88
N ARG A 33 -0.44 8.61 1.86
CA ARG A 33 -1.26 7.40 1.80
C ARG A 33 -2.31 7.49 0.71
N ALA A 34 -2.66 6.35 0.15
CA ALA A 34 -3.76 6.24 -0.80
C ALA A 34 -4.51 4.92 -0.62
N ILE A 35 -5.82 4.97 -0.88
CA ILE A 35 -6.76 3.87 -0.82
C ILE A 35 -7.43 3.79 -2.18
N TYR A 36 -7.39 2.60 -2.77
CA TYR A 36 -7.99 2.25 -4.04
C TYR A 36 -8.97 1.10 -3.87
N ARG A 37 -9.84 0.94 -4.86
CA ARG A 37 -10.75 -0.20 -5.00
C ARG A 37 -10.48 -0.89 -6.32
N ASN A 38 -10.45 -2.22 -6.30
CA ASN A 38 -10.42 -3.05 -7.50
C ASN A 38 -11.15 -4.37 -7.22
N SER A 39 -11.99 -4.82 -8.16
CA SER A 39 -12.66 -6.13 -8.10
C SER A 39 -13.36 -6.44 -6.77
N GLY A 40 -13.95 -5.42 -6.13
CA GLY A 40 -14.64 -5.57 -4.84
C GLY A 40 -13.75 -5.59 -3.60
N CYS A 41 -12.43 -5.50 -3.75
CA CYS A 41 -11.46 -5.37 -2.67
C CYS A 41 -10.91 -3.95 -2.57
N TYR A 42 -10.46 -3.58 -1.37
CA TYR A 42 -9.73 -2.36 -1.10
C TYR A 42 -8.23 -2.65 -1.03
N TYR A 43 -7.45 -1.74 -1.60
CA TYR A 43 -6.00 -1.79 -1.63
C TYR A 43 -5.49 -0.45 -1.14
N TRP A 44 -4.60 -0.42 -0.17
CA TRP A 44 -4.03 0.83 0.30
C TRP A 44 -2.55 0.70 0.53
N TYR A 45 -1.85 1.80 0.30
CA TYR A 45 -0.45 1.93 0.62
C TYR A 45 -0.18 3.21 1.39
N SER A 46 0.89 3.19 2.18
CA SER A 46 1.51 4.40 2.70
C SER A 46 2.99 4.42 2.37
N VAL A 47 3.51 5.61 2.07
CA VAL A 47 4.90 5.89 1.72
C VAL A 47 5.46 6.86 2.76
N SER A 48 6.52 6.48 3.45
CA SER A 48 7.16 7.34 4.46
C SER A 48 8.01 8.45 3.85
N GLY A 49 8.11 9.60 4.51
CA GLY A 49 9.14 10.60 4.21
C GLY A 49 8.87 11.36 2.91
N THR A 50 7.60 11.59 2.58
CA THR A 50 7.19 12.36 1.41
C THR A 50 5.91 13.13 1.72
N ASP A 51 5.85 14.39 1.28
CA ASP A 51 4.68 15.27 1.31
C ASP A 51 4.02 15.40 -0.07
N THR A 52 4.59 14.75 -1.08
CA THR A 52 4.09 14.72 -2.45
C THR A 52 3.18 13.53 -2.67
N ARG A 53 2.17 13.72 -3.51
CA ARG A 53 1.33 12.64 -4.00
C ARG A 53 2.18 11.60 -4.74
N VAL A 54 2.04 10.32 -4.40
CA VAL A 54 2.73 9.22 -5.07
C VAL A 54 1.73 8.39 -5.86
N ALA A 55 1.94 8.24 -7.16
CA ALA A 55 1.04 7.51 -8.05
C ALA A 55 1.17 5.98 -7.84
N PRO A 56 0.11 5.19 -8.15
CA PRO A 56 0.11 3.75 -7.88
C PRO A 56 1.14 2.99 -8.73
N ASP A 57 1.44 3.44 -9.94
CA ASP A 57 2.47 2.89 -10.82
C ASP A 57 3.90 3.17 -10.32
N GLU A 58 4.13 4.35 -9.73
CA GLU A 58 5.38 4.67 -9.03
C GLU A 58 5.59 3.72 -7.84
N VAL A 59 4.54 3.48 -7.04
CA VAL A 59 4.60 2.51 -5.94
C VAL A 59 4.85 1.10 -6.46
N ALA A 60 4.13 0.65 -7.49
CA ALA A 60 4.32 -0.66 -8.10
C ALA A 60 5.77 -0.87 -8.55
N THR A 61 6.36 0.15 -9.19
CA THR A 61 7.77 0.14 -9.61
C THR A 61 8.72 0.06 -8.40
N ALA A 62 8.48 0.89 -7.38
CA ALA A 62 9.33 0.93 -6.19
C ALA A 62 9.32 -0.39 -5.40
N ILE A 63 8.16 -1.04 -5.28
CA ILE A 63 8.00 -2.31 -4.53
C ILE A 63 8.37 -3.55 -5.34
N THR A 64 8.75 -3.40 -6.61
CA THR A 64 9.21 -4.52 -7.47
C THR A 64 10.64 -4.35 -7.98
N THR A 65 11.29 -3.22 -7.66
CA THR A 65 12.70 -2.99 -8.03
C THR A 65 13.65 -4.02 -7.43
N SER A 66 14.80 -4.23 -8.07
CA SER A 66 15.79 -5.25 -7.68
C SER A 66 16.47 -4.98 -6.34
N GLY A 67 16.56 -3.72 -5.92
CA GLY A 67 17.14 -3.30 -4.64
C GLY A 67 16.16 -3.28 -3.46
N ARG A 68 14.92 -3.75 -3.64
CA ARG A 68 13.91 -3.75 -2.57
C ARG A 68 14.25 -4.77 -1.48
N ILE A 69 13.79 -4.48 -0.27
CA ILE A 69 13.84 -5.41 0.86
C ILE A 69 12.41 -5.60 1.38
N ILE A 70 11.89 -6.82 1.27
CA ILE A 70 10.60 -7.19 1.88
C ILE A 70 10.89 -7.49 3.36
N GLN A 71 10.51 -6.57 4.23
CA GLN A 71 10.67 -6.75 5.69
C GLN A 71 9.59 -7.65 6.27
N ARG A 72 8.40 -7.62 5.65
CA ARG A 72 7.19 -8.25 6.18
C ARG A 72 6.26 -8.57 5.01
N GLU A 73 5.71 -9.77 4.96
CA GLU A 73 4.70 -10.20 3.97
C GLU A 73 3.92 -11.39 4.55
N TYR A 74 2.62 -11.23 4.81
CA TYR A 74 1.74 -12.35 5.16
C TYR A 74 0.26 -12.01 4.96
N PRO A 75 -0.60 -13.04 4.91
CA PRO A 75 -2.03 -12.88 5.13
C PRO A 75 -2.32 -12.52 6.60
N TYR A 76 -3.34 -11.70 6.83
CA TYR A 76 -3.88 -11.43 8.17
C TYR A 76 -5.41 -11.61 8.19
N LEU A 77 -6.00 -11.75 9.38
CA LEU A 77 -7.46 -11.69 9.56
C LEU A 77 -7.84 -10.31 10.06
N ASN A 78 -8.72 -9.62 9.33
CA ASN A 78 -9.23 -8.32 9.74
C ASN A 78 -10.21 -8.45 10.92
N SER A 79 -10.62 -7.32 11.50
CA SER A 79 -11.57 -7.28 12.64
C SER A 79 -12.93 -7.94 12.39
N ARG A 80 -13.25 -8.28 11.14
CA ARG A 80 -14.49 -8.96 10.71
C ARG A 80 -14.26 -10.43 10.35
N GLY A 81 -13.07 -10.96 10.64
CA GLY A 81 -12.69 -12.34 10.33
C GLY A 81 -12.44 -12.60 8.84
N LYS A 82 -12.35 -11.57 8.00
CA LYS A 82 -12.02 -11.72 6.58
C LYS A 82 -10.50 -11.67 6.39
N GLN A 83 -10.01 -12.52 5.50
CA GLN A 83 -8.59 -12.53 5.14
C GLN A 83 -8.22 -11.27 4.36
N GLY A 84 -7.14 -10.62 4.78
CA GLY A 84 -6.46 -9.54 4.09
C GLY A 84 -4.99 -9.88 3.84
N PHE A 85 -4.27 -8.92 3.29
CA PHE A 85 -2.83 -8.97 3.03
C PHE A 85 -2.17 -7.76 3.66
N GLU A 86 -1.00 -7.94 4.28
CA GLU A 86 -0.16 -6.84 4.75
C GLU A 86 1.30 -7.14 4.37
N ALA A 87 1.99 -6.11 3.89
CA ALA A 87 3.42 -6.18 3.65
C ALA A 87 4.11 -4.85 3.98
N THR A 88 5.39 -4.93 4.35
CA THR A 88 6.27 -3.77 4.48
C THR A 88 7.47 -3.97 3.56
N VAL A 89 7.65 -3.06 2.62
CA VAL A 89 8.76 -3.08 1.66
C VAL A 89 9.60 -1.83 1.89
N ARG A 90 10.93 -2.00 1.93
CA ARG A 90 11.88 -0.88 1.93
C ARG A 90 12.50 -0.77 0.55
N SER A 91 12.49 0.42 -0.03
CA SER A 91 13.05 0.68 -1.36
C SER A 91 13.58 2.11 -1.40
N GLY A 92 14.89 2.25 -1.65
CA GLY A 92 15.58 3.52 -1.44
C GLY A 92 15.44 4.02 0.00
N ASP A 93 15.10 5.31 0.14
CA ASP A 93 14.92 5.98 1.44
C ASP A 93 13.48 5.86 1.98
N HIS A 94 12.60 5.13 1.28
CA HIS A 94 11.20 5.01 1.64
C HIS A 94 10.87 3.61 2.18
N SER A 95 9.99 3.60 3.18
CA SER A 95 9.24 2.43 3.62
C SER A 95 7.82 2.51 3.07
N PHE A 96 7.38 1.40 2.47
CA PHE A 96 6.06 1.21 1.89
C PHE A 96 5.30 0.21 2.76
N MET A 97 4.19 0.63 3.38
CA MET A 97 3.25 -0.33 3.98
C MET A 97 2.13 -0.59 2.99
N LEU A 98 1.93 -1.84 2.62
CA LEU A 98 0.97 -2.31 1.64
C LEU A 98 -0.09 -3.13 2.33
N ASN A 99 -1.35 -2.93 1.98
CA ASN A 99 -2.44 -3.67 2.59
C ASN A 99 -3.59 -3.88 1.62
N SER A 100 -4.26 -5.02 1.72
CA SER A 100 -5.56 -5.23 1.05
C SER A 100 -6.54 -5.98 1.94
N ALA A 101 -7.83 -5.69 1.76
CA ALA A 101 -8.92 -6.40 2.39
C ALA A 101 -10.24 -6.20 1.63
N PRO A 102 -11.25 -7.07 1.82
CA PRO A 102 -12.58 -6.86 1.25
C PRO A 102 -13.35 -5.67 1.83
N ASP A 103 -12.93 -5.16 2.99
CA ASP A 103 -13.51 -4.01 3.66
C ASP A 103 -12.49 -2.85 3.68
N PRO A 104 -12.93 -1.58 3.63
CA PRO A 104 -12.01 -0.46 3.67
C PRO A 104 -11.28 -0.37 5.02
N PRO A 105 -10.09 0.26 5.08
CA PRO A 105 -9.44 0.52 6.35
C PRO A 105 -10.33 1.40 7.24
N ARG A 106 -10.26 1.19 8.55
CA ARG A 106 -10.87 2.14 9.51
C ARG A 106 -10.00 3.38 9.53
N ILE A 107 -10.56 4.52 9.16
CA ILE A 107 -9.90 5.84 9.16
C ILE A 107 -9.94 6.42 10.57
#